data_AF-A0AAU4ZJ87-F1
#
_entry.id   AF-A0AAU4ZJ87-F1
#
_cell.length_a   1.000
_cell.length_b   1.000
_cell.length_c   1.000
_cell.angle_alpha   90.00
_cell.angle_beta   90.00
_cell.angle_gamma   90.00
#
_symmetry.space_group_name_H-M   'P 1'
#
loop_
_entity.id
_entity.type
_entity.pdbx_description
1 polymer ?
#
loop_
_entity_poly.entity_id
_entity_poly.type
_entity_poly.pdbx_seq_one_letter_code
_entity_poly.pdbx_strand_id
1 'polypeptide(L)'
;MPTSSHKPPPDPGPPARKGSAIDAERAARCSTAVHGMAVEAVRIAETFVARASDPSAVTTDLLECTVQLTRLMEDTTAALVVRQRSCGEPLTDLEPVLKVSADRLRRKYPPRTVDRDLATRKRPVLAFGSQRAVKRAMPKKASLRDPHQRLACALTLMWKRSGIPQRELALRMNIHRSYLSRILSGERSATLAYVELIAKECAGSTETEFATLLWKIAADDPVSTTDPVHTLRTYFQALNYAAGSPREDRLISSAPRGITIADLRWAFHGPGVPQWTVYHRLATALQSKPEIALPLWRNATHDRGPGSSLPADAFG
;
A
#
# COMPACT_ATOMS: atom_id res chain seq x y z
N MET A 1 5.38 -30.08 63.18
CA MET A 1 5.87 -30.81 61.98
C MET A 1 5.11 -32.13 61.93
N PRO A 2 4.40 -32.52 60.85
CA PRO A 2 4.73 -32.36 59.42
C PRO A 2 3.63 -31.62 58.60
N THR A 3 4.00 -30.63 57.79
CA THR A 3 4.22 -30.61 56.31
C THR A 3 2.95 -30.70 55.45
N SER A 4 2.54 -29.50 55.02
CA SER A 4 1.54 -29.17 54.00
C SER A 4 1.97 -29.66 52.61
N SER A 5 1.15 -30.50 51.97
CA SER A 5 1.29 -30.84 50.55
C SER A 5 0.69 -29.75 49.67
N HIS A 6 1.57 -28.96 49.07
CA HIS A 6 1.25 -27.97 48.05
C HIS A 6 0.86 -28.69 46.74
N LYS A 7 -0.39 -28.53 46.31
CA LYS A 7 -0.86 -29.03 44.99
C LYS A 7 -0.45 -28.01 43.91
N PRO A 8 0.22 -28.41 42.81
CA PRO A 8 0.58 -27.49 41.74
C PRO A 8 -0.65 -27.04 40.95
N PRO A 9 -0.64 -25.83 40.36
CA PRO A 9 -1.74 -25.32 39.55
C PRO A 9 -1.88 -26.11 38.24
N PRO A 10 -3.10 -26.25 37.70
CA PRO A 10 -3.32 -26.95 36.44
C PRO A 10 -2.70 -26.16 35.28
N ASP A 11 -1.97 -26.88 34.42
CA ASP A 11 -1.39 -26.33 33.19
C ASP A 11 -2.43 -25.61 32.34
N PRO A 12 -2.07 -24.49 31.69
CA PRO A 12 -2.92 -23.87 30.69
C PRO A 12 -3.09 -24.83 29.52
N GLY A 13 -4.34 -25.26 29.30
CA GLY A 13 -4.69 -26.18 28.23
C GLY A 13 -4.19 -25.69 26.85
N PRO A 14 -3.89 -26.63 25.94
CA PRO A 14 -3.34 -26.30 24.63
C PRO A 14 -4.24 -25.32 23.86
N PRO A 15 -3.66 -24.39 23.08
CA PRO A 15 -4.44 -23.40 22.34
C PRO A 15 -5.45 -24.09 21.44
N ALA A 16 -6.70 -23.62 21.50
CA ALA A 16 -7.81 -24.12 20.71
C ALA A 16 -7.38 -24.26 19.24
N ARG A 17 -7.42 -25.49 18.72
CA ARG A 17 -7.29 -25.76 17.29
C ARG A 17 -8.24 -24.82 16.55
N LYS A 18 -7.71 -24.03 15.61
CA LYS A 18 -8.50 -23.24 14.65
C LYS A 18 -9.48 -24.19 13.96
N GLY A 19 -10.71 -24.23 14.46
CA GLY A 19 -11.79 -24.97 13.82
C GLY A 19 -12.00 -24.42 12.43
N SER A 20 -12.30 -25.29 11.47
CA SER A 20 -12.84 -24.86 10.18
C SER A 20 -14.02 -23.94 10.43
N ALA A 21 -14.06 -22.79 9.75
CA ALA A 21 -15.13 -21.82 9.90
C ALA A 21 -16.52 -22.50 9.82
N ILE A 22 -17.41 -22.16 10.76
CA ILE A 22 -18.78 -22.68 10.83
C ILE A 22 -19.57 -22.30 9.57
N ASP A 23 -19.27 -21.14 8.98
CA ASP A 23 -19.83 -20.67 7.71
C ASP A 23 -18.75 -19.88 6.95
N ALA A 24 -17.89 -20.61 6.23
CA ALA A 24 -16.74 -20.04 5.52
C ALA A 24 -17.15 -19.01 4.45
N GLU A 25 -18.29 -19.23 3.79
CA GLU A 25 -18.79 -18.34 2.75
C GLU A 25 -19.27 -17.01 3.35
N ARG A 26 -20.02 -17.04 4.46
CA ARG A 26 -20.41 -15.81 5.17
C ARG A 26 -19.19 -15.07 5.73
N ALA A 27 -18.21 -15.78 6.27
CA ALA A 27 -16.97 -15.18 6.75
C ALA A 27 -16.20 -14.45 5.63
N ALA A 28 -16.15 -15.03 4.43
CA ALA A 28 -15.55 -14.42 3.24
C ALA A 28 -16.33 -13.18 2.79
N ARG A 29 -17.66 -13.25 2.70
CA ARG A 29 -18.52 -12.08 2.34
C ARG A 29 -18.33 -10.93 3.33
N CYS A 30 -18.33 -11.21 4.63
CA CYS A 30 -18.09 -10.20 5.65
C CYS A 30 -16.68 -9.60 5.55
N SER A 31 -15.66 -10.41 5.26
CA SER A 31 -14.28 -9.92 5.10
C SER A 31 -14.15 -8.97 3.90
N THR A 32 -14.76 -9.33 2.76
CA THR A 32 -14.82 -8.46 1.57
C THR A 32 -15.59 -7.18 1.85
N ALA A 33 -16.71 -7.26 2.57
CA ALA A 33 -17.51 -6.10 2.95
C ALA A 33 -16.75 -5.15 3.88
N VAL A 34 -16.06 -5.68 4.91
CA VAL A 34 -15.20 -4.91 5.83
C VAL A 34 -14.08 -4.20 5.06
N HIS A 35 -13.43 -4.88 4.11
CA HIS A 35 -12.41 -4.24 3.29
C HIS A 35 -12.97 -3.08 2.45
N GLY A 36 -14.14 -3.29 1.80
CA GLY A 36 -14.81 -2.24 1.05
C GLY A 36 -15.22 -1.04 1.92
N MET A 37 -15.72 -1.31 3.13
CA MET A 37 -16.06 -0.27 4.11
C MET A 37 -14.84 0.50 4.60
N ALA A 38 -13.70 -0.17 4.83
CA ALA A 38 -12.46 0.50 5.23
C ALA A 38 -11.98 1.49 4.14
N VAL A 39 -12.02 1.08 2.86
CA VAL A 39 -11.67 1.96 1.74
C VAL A 39 -12.62 3.16 1.64
N GLU A 40 -13.90 2.96 1.91
CA GLU A 40 -14.90 4.03 1.90
C GLU A 40 -14.73 5.00 3.09
N ALA A 41 -14.36 4.49 4.26
CA ALA A 41 -14.11 5.29 5.44
C ALA A 41 -12.93 6.26 5.23
N VAL A 42 -11.85 5.78 4.60
CA VAL A 42 -10.72 6.63 4.21
C VAL A 42 -11.17 7.75 3.29
N ARG A 43 -12.00 7.45 2.27
CA ARG A 43 -12.48 8.46 1.32
C ARG A 43 -13.37 9.52 1.97
N ILE A 44 -14.27 9.12 2.87
CA ILE A 44 -15.13 10.04 3.61
C ILE A 44 -14.28 10.91 4.54
N ALA A 45 -13.28 10.31 5.21
CA ALA A 45 -12.35 11.04 6.06
C ALA A 45 -11.50 12.05 5.28
N GLU A 46 -11.00 11.67 4.10
CA GLU A 46 -10.28 12.60 3.19
C GLU A 46 -11.18 13.76 2.75
N THR A 47 -12.45 13.47 2.41
CA THR A 47 -13.43 14.49 2.02
C THR A 47 -13.73 15.43 3.18
N PHE A 48 -13.88 14.90 4.39
CA PHE A 48 -14.05 15.68 5.61
C PHE A 48 -12.86 16.59 5.86
N VAL A 49 -11.63 16.07 5.78
CA VAL A 49 -10.39 16.85 5.97
C VAL A 49 -10.26 17.96 4.92
N ALA A 50 -10.55 17.66 3.66
CA ALA A 50 -10.51 18.63 2.59
C ALA A 50 -11.51 19.78 2.82
N ARG A 51 -12.75 19.45 3.19
CA ARG A 51 -13.79 20.44 3.52
C ARG A 51 -13.45 21.23 4.79
N ALA A 52 -12.94 20.57 5.83
CA ALA A 52 -12.61 21.23 7.09
C ALA A 52 -11.42 22.20 6.96
N SER A 53 -10.60 22.03 5.93
CA SER A 53 -9.48 22.93 5.60
C SER A 53 -9.88 24.08 4.68
N ASP A 54 -11.08 24.05 4.12
CA ASP A 54 -11.63 25.11 3.27
C ASP A 54 -12.38 26.14 4.14
N PRO A 55 -11.93 27.40 4.23
CA PRO A 55 -12.58 28.43 5.04
C PRO A 55 -14.00 28.77 4.55
N SER A 56 -14.39 28.34 3.35
CA SER A 56 -15.72 28.53 2.76
C SER A 56 -16.65 27.33 2.93
N ALA A 57 -16.20 26.25 3.58
CA ALA A 57 -17.02 25.04 3.73
C ALA A 57 -18.23 25.27 4.64
N VAL A 58 -19.39 24.81 4.17
CA VAL A 58 -20.63 24.87 4.94
C VAL A 58 -20.59 23.82 6.05
N THR A 59 -20.93 24.20 7.28
CA THR A 59 -20.92 23.30 8.44
C THR A 59 -21.80 22.06 8.25
N THR A 60 -22.89 22.17 7.47
CA THR A 60 -23.76 21.05 7.12
C THR A 60 -23.04 19.96 6.34
N ASP A 61 -22.10 20.33 5.46
CA ASP A 61 -21.33 19.39 4.63
C ASP A 61 -20.29 18.63 5.46
N LEU A 62 -19.76 19.27 6.50
CA LEU A 62 -18.88 18.63 7.49
C LEU A 62 -19.68 17.66 8.36
N LEU A 63 -20.86 18.09 8.84
CA LEU A 63 -21.74 17.24 9.63
C LEU A 63 -22.19 16.02 8.82
N GLU A 64 -22.51 16.18 7.53
CA GLU A 64 -22.86 15.08 6.65
C GLU A 64 -21.74 14.04 6.58
N CYS A 65 -20.49 14.45 6.39
CA CYS A 65 -19.34 13.54 6.39
C CYS A 65 -19.20 12.80 7.72
N THR A 66 -19.42 13.48 8.86
CA THR A 66 -19.34 12.81 10.18
C THR A 66 -20.44 11.77 10.36
N VAL A 67 -21.68 12.08 9.97
CA VAL A 67 -22.81 11.14 10.04
C VAL A 67 -22.58 9.93 9.13
N GLN A 68 -22.06 10.15 7.92
CA GLN A 68 -21.71 9.05 7.00
C GLN A 68 -20.62 8.16 7.60
N LEU A 69 -19.59 8.73 8.22
CA LEU A 69 -18.51 7.96 8.84
C LEU A 69 -19.02 7.14 10.04
N THR A 70 -19.88 7.71 10.89
CA THR A 70 -20.46 6.99 12.03
C THR A 70 -21.29 5.79 11.56
N ARG A 71 -22.21 5.99 10.60
CA ARG A 71 -23.02 4.90 10.04
C ARG A 71 -22.15 3.80 9.44
N LEU A 72 -21.09 4.18 8.73
CA LEU A 72 -20.15 3.23 8.13
C LEU A 72 -19.39 2.41 9.17
N MET A 73 -19.00 3.02 10.29
CA MET A 73 -18.33 2.32 11.39
C MET A 73 -19.29 1.38 12.12
N GLU A 74 -20.57 1.73 12.22
CA GLU A 74 -21.61 0.85 12.76
C GLU A 74 -21.81 -0.39 11.88
N ASP A 75 -21.93 -0.22 10.55
CA ASP A 75 -22.02 -1.32 9.58
C ASP A 75 -20.78 -2.22 9.62
N THR A 76 -19.59 -1.60 9.73
CA THR A 76 -18.31 -2.33 9.83
C THR A 76 -18.26 -3.17 11.10
N THR A 77 -18.73 -2.62 12.22
CA THR A 77 -18.82 -3.33 13.51
C THR A 77 -19.76 -4.52 13.41
N ALA A 78 -20.93 -4.35 12.78
CA ALA A 78 -21.88 -5.43 12.56
C ALA A 78 -21.28 -6.57 11.71
N ALA A 79 -20.57 -6.23 10.62
CA ALA A 79 -19.90 -7.21 9.76
C ALA A 79 -18.75 -7.95 10.46
N LEU A 80 -17.99 -7.28 11.33
CA LEU A 80 -16.92 -7.91 12.12
C LEU A 80 -17.47 -8.91 13.15
N VAL A 81 -18.55 -8.56 13.85
CA VAL A 81 -19.21 -9.47 14.81
C VAL A 81 -19.73 -10.73 14.10
N VAL A 82 -20.36 -10.57 12.93
CA VAL A 82 -20.88 -11.70 12.15
C VAL A 82 -19.75 -12.54 11.54
N ARG A 83 -18.65 -11.91 11.10
CA ARG A 83 -17.45 -12.62 10.63
C ARG A 83 -16.87 -13.51 11.73
N GLN A 84 -16.66 -12.96 12.93
CA GLN A 84 -16.09 -13.70 14.06
C GLN A 84 -16.94 -14.92 14.42
N ARG A 85 -18.26 -14.73 14.49
CA ARG A 85 -19.21 -15.83 14.71
C ARG A 85 -19.16 -16.89 13.59
N SER A 86 -18.97 -16.47 12.33
CA SER A 86 -18.91 -17.38 11.18
C SER A 86 -17.58 -18.14 11.10
N CYS A 87 -16.50 -17.57 11.65
CA CYS A 87 -15.22 -18.24 11.83
C CYS A 87 -15.23 -19.25 12.99
N GLY A 88 -16.29 -19.29 13.81
CA GLY A 88 -16.35 -20.13 15.01
C GLY A 88 -15.53 -19.61 16.19
N GLU A 89 -15.10 -18.35 16.12
CA GLU A 89 -14.37 -17.68 17.19
C GLU A 89 -15.35 -17.20 18.28
N PRO A 90 -14.97 -17.27 19.57
CA PRO A 90 -15.86 -16.88 20.66
C PRO A 90 -16.04 -15.36 20.67
N LEU A 91 -17.29 -14.91 20.87
CA LEU A 91 -17.62 -13.47 20.93
C LEU A 91 -17.17 -12.80 22.23
N THR A 92 -16.71 -13.58 23.22
CA THR A 92 -16.09 -13.09 24.47
C THR A 92 -14.89 -12.21 24.19
N ASP A 93 -14.19 -12.46 23.10
CA ASP A 93 -12.98 -11.72 22.72
C ASP A 93 -13.31 -10.28 22.27
N LEU A 94 -14.57 -10.01 21.89
CA LEU A 94 -15.04 -8.67 21.50
C LEU A 94 -15.61 -7.86 22.67
N GLU A 95 -15.94 -8.49 23.79
CA GLU A 95 -16.47 -7.81 24.98
C GLU A 95 -15.58 -6.69 25.50
N PRO A 96 -14.24 -6.86 25.67
CA PRO A 96 -13.38 -5.79 26.18
C PRO A 96 -13.27 -4.61 25.20
N VAL A 97 -13.37 -4.87 23.89
CA VAL A 97 -13.22 -3.86 22.84
C VAL A 97 -14.50 -3.03 22.68
N LEU A 98 -15.65 -3.71 22.63
CA LEU A 98 -16.95 -3.08 22.40
C LEU A 98 -17.66 -2.67 23.70
N LYS A 99 -17.13 -3.06 24.87
CA LYS A 99 -17.73 -2.84 26.20
C LYS A 99 -19.18 -3.36 26.28
N VAL A 100 -19.47 -4.45 25.59
CA VAL A 100 -20.81 -5.04 25.47
C VAL A 100 -20.67 -6.55 25.60
N SER A 101 -21.53 -7.20 26.40
CA SER A 101 -21.50 -8.65 26.59
C SER A 101 -21.77 -9.42 25.30
N ALA A 102 -21.22 -10.63 25.19
CA ALA A 102 -21.37 -11.52 24.04
C ALA A 102 -22.84 -11.84 23.76
N ASP A 103 -23.67 -11.97 24.79
CA ASP A 103 -25.12 -12.20 24.64
C ASP A 103 -25.81 -10.97 24.01
N ARG A 104 -25.41 -9.76 24.42
CA ARG A 104 -25.93 -8.52 23.83
C ARG A 104 -25.42 -8.31 22.40
N LEU A 105 -24.19 -8.72 22.07
CA LEU A 105 -23.67 -8.73 20.69
C LEU A 105 -24.46 -9.70 19.81
N ARG A 106 -24.78 -10.91 20.30
CA ARG A 106 -25.61 -11.89 19.59
C ARG A 106 -27.01 -11.36 19.30
N ARG A 107 -27.62 -10.67 20.26
CA ARG A 107 -28.96 -10.08 20.11
C ARG A 107 -28.96 -8.85 19.21
N LYS A 108 -27.93 -8.02 19.28
CA LYS A 108 -27.82 -6.77 18.51
C LYS A 108 -27.48 -6.99 17.03
N TYR A 109 -26.68 -8.01 16.71
CA TYR A 109 -26.21 -8.27 15.34
C TYR A 109 -26.61 -9.67 14.85
N PRO A 110 -27.91 -9.88 14.53
CA PRO A 110 -28.36 -11.15 13.96
C PRO A 110 -27.80 -11.35 12.53
N PRO A 111 -27.19 -12.51 12.21
CA PRO A 111 -26.49 -12.73 10.94
C PRO A 111 -27.33 -12.47 9.70
N ARG A 112 -28.62 -12.87 9.71
CA ARG A 112 -29.54 -12.68 8.58
C ARG A 112 -29.85 -11.20 8.30
N THR A 113 -29.96 -10.41 9.36
CA THR A 113 -30.21 -8.96 9.23
C THR A 113 -28.96 -8.28 8.71
N VAL A 114 -27.78 -8.60 9.25
CA VAL A 114 -26.51 -8.04 8.75
C VAL A 114 -26.25 -8.44 7.30
N ASP A 115 -26.48 -9.70 6.91
CA ASP A 115 -26.34 -10.15 5.52
C ASP A 115 -27.28 -9.36 4.58
N ARG A 116 -28.53 -9.12 5.00
CA ARG A 116 -29.50 -8.32 4.24
C ARG A 116 -29.07 -6.85 4.16
N ASP A 117 -28.60 -6.28 5.25
CA ASP A 117 -28.18 -4.88 5.32
C ASP A 117 -26.93 -4.68 4.44
N LEU A 118 -26.00 -5.64 4.44
CA LEU A 118 -24.84 -5.65 3.53
C LEU A 118 -25.24 -5.81 2.06
N ALA A 119 -26.27 -6.61 1.75
CA ALA A 119 -26.75 -6.80 0.39
C ALA A 119 -27.57 -5.60 -0.15
N THR A 120 -28.31 -4.93 0.74
CA THR A 120 -29.13 -3.75 0.39
C THR A 120 -28.32 -2.45 0.40
N ARG A 121 -27.12 -2.47 0.97
CA ARG A 121 -26.18 -1.36 0.95
C ARG A 121 -25.86 -0.97 -0.49
N LYS A 122 -26.40 0.18 -0.91
CA LYS A 122 -26.00 0.83 -2.16
C LYS A 122 -24.54 1.24 -2.02
N ARG A 123 -23.62 0.40 -2.51
CA ARG A 123 -22.26 0.85 -2.85
C ARG A 123 -22.44 2.09 -3.72
N PRO A 124 -21.85 3.25 -3.39
CA PRO A 124 -21.92 4.40 -4.27
C PRO A 124 -21.42 3.98 -5.64
N VAL A 125 -22.34 3.83 -6.60
CA VAL A 125 -22.00 3.50 -7.98
C VAL A 125 -21.29 4.73 -8.51
N LEU A 126 -20.03 4.54 -8.88
CA LEU A 126 -19.24 5.51 -9.60
C LEU A 126 -20.02 5.89 -10.87
N ALA A 127 -20.63 7.08 -10.87
CA ALA A 127 -20.98 7.73 -12.12
C ALA A 127 -19.65 8.11 -12.79
N PHE A 128 -19.12 7.21 -13.63
CA PHE A 128 -18.16 7.59 -14.65
C PHE A 128 -18.89 8.57 -15.57
N GLY A 129 -18.71 9.87 -15.28
CA GLY A 129 -19.21 10.94 -16.12
C GLY A 129 -18.57 10.85 -17.49
N SER A 130 -19.36 10.47 -18.49
CA SER A 130 -19.10 10.80 -19.88
C SER A 130 -19.22 12.33 -20.04
N GLN A 131 -18.11 13.04 -19.84
CA GLN A 131 -18.02 14.46 -20.18
C GLN A 131 -16.94 14.68 -21.24
N ARG A 132 -17.42 14.55 -22.48
CA ARG A 132 -17.26 15.50 -23.59
C ARG A 132 -16.13 16.53 -23.44
N ALA A 133 -15.21 16.46 -24.40
CA ALA A 133 -14.05 17.33 -24.55
C ALA A 133 -14.34 18.82 -24.38
N VAL A 134 -13.65 19.46 -23.43
CA VAL A 134 -13.23 20.86 -23.53
C VAL A 134 -11.79 20.97 -23.02
N LYS A 135 -10.89 21.36 -23.92
CA LYS A 135 -9.50 21.71 -23.60
C LYS A 135 -9.50 22.93 -22.69
N ARG A 136 -9.08 22.77 -21.43
CA ARG A 136 -8.48 23.87 -20.66
C ARG A 136 -7.51 23.29 -19.63
N ALA A 137 -6.24 23.62 -19.78
CA ALA A 137 -5.17 23.17 -18.91
C ALA A 137 -5.29 23.80 -17.52
N MET A 138 -5.49 22.95 -16.50
CA MET A 138 -5.31 23.23 -15.07
C MET A 138 -4.76 21.94 -14.43
N PRO A 139 -4.01 22.04 -13.30
CA PRO A 139 -3.12 20.98 -12.87
C PRO A 139 -3.93 19.73 -12.52
N LYS A 140 -3.63 18.63 -13.21
CA LYS A 140 -4.26 17.33 -12.97
C LYS A 140 -4.09 17.01 -11.48
N LYS A 141 -5.19 16.70 -10.78
CA LYS A 141 -5.16 15.86 -9.58
C LYS A 141 -4.16 14.75 -9.88
N ALA A 142 -3.08 14.65 -9.11
CA ALA A 142 -1.94 13.80 -9.43
C ALA A 142 -2.39 12.33 -9.49
N SER A 143 -2.84 11.89 -10.66
CA SER A 143 -3.12 10.48 -10.93
C SER A 143 -1.81 9.74 -10.73
N LEU A 144 -1.82 8.74 -9.86
CA LEU A 144 -0.65 7.88 -9.64
C LEU A 144 -0.19 7.32 -10.99
N ARG A 145 1.13 7.31 -11.21
CA ARG A 145 1.73 6.92 -12.48
C ARG A 145 1.72 5.40 -12.62
N ASP A 146 1.29 4.95 -13.79
CA ASP A 146 1.43 3.55 -14.18
C ASP A 146 2.91 3.12 -14.25
N PRO A 147 3.24 1.84 -14.05
CA PRO A 147 4.61 1.33 -14.14
C PRO A 147 5.37 1.79 -15.38
N HIS A 148 4.75 1.70 -16.57
CA HIS A 148 5.35 2.14 -17.82
C HIS A 148 5.64 3.64 -17.86
N GLN A 149 4.75 4.46 -17.27
CA GLN A 149 4.97 5.90 -17.18
C GLN A 149 6.11 6.24 -16.22
N ARG A 150 6.29 5.46 -15.15
CA ARG A 150 7.42 5.63 -14.21
C ARG A 150 8.75 5.31 -14.87
N LEU A 151 8.82 4.22 -15.62
CA LEU A 151 9.99 3.88 -16.44
C LEU A 151 10.30 5.00 -17.44
N ALA A 152 9.31 5.46 -18.20
CA ALA A 152 9.48 6.54 -19.18
C ALA A 152 10.00 7.84 -18.54
N CYS A 153 9.48 8.20 -17.36
CA CYS A 153 9.97 9.35 -16.59
C CYS A 153 11.43 9.16 -16.15
N ALA A 154 11.80 7.99 -15.64
CA ALA A 154 13.16 7.69 -15.24
C ALA A 154 14.13 7.78 -16.44
N LEU A 155 13.81 7.14 -17.55
CA LEU A 155 14.64 7.19 -18.77
C LEU A 155 14.77 8.62 -19.32
N THR A 156 13.68 9.40 -19.30
CA THR A 156 13.73 10.80 -19.71
C THR A 156 14.62 11.63 -18.80
N LEU A 157 14.61 11.38 -17.49
CA LEU A 157 15.47 12.08 -16.54
C LEU A 157 16.94 11.69 -16.71
N MET A 158 17.25 10.41 -16.91
CA MET A 158 18.59 9.93 -17.23
C MET A 158 19.12 10.61 -18.49
N TRP A 159 18.34 10.56 -19.57
CA TRP A 159 18.70 11.20 -20.83
C TRP A 159 18.88 12.72 -20.71
N LYS A 160 17.97 13.42 -20.02
CA LYS A 160 18.10 14.88 -19.84
C LYS A 160 19.32 15.27 -19.01
N ARG A 161 19.71 14.46 -18.02
CA ARG A 161 20.90 14.70 -17.18
C ARG A 161 22.20 14.39 -17.92
N SER A 162 22.20 13.48 -18.88
CA SER A 162 23.41 13.13 -19.66
C SER A 162 23.86 14.24 -20.61
N GLY A 163 22.97 15.15 -20.99
CA GLY A 163 23.26 16.23 -21.94
C GLY A 163 23.41 15.77 -23.39
N ILE A 164 23.27 14.47 -23.67
CA ILE A 164 23.37 13.91 -25.02
C ILE A 164 22.13 14.34 -25.81
N PRO A 165 22.26 14.92 -27.02
CA PRO A 165 21.09 15.26 -27.82
C PRO A 165 20.36 13.98 -28.26
N GLN A 166 19.02 14.00 -28.26
CA GLN A 166 18.20 12.81 -28.57
C GLN A 166 18.57 12.15 -29.90
N ARG A 167 18.97 12.96 -30.88
CA ARG A 167 19.40 12.49 -32.21
C ARG A 167 20.66 11.63 -32.12
N GLU A 168 21.62 12.06 -31.30
CA GLU A 168 22.87 11.33 -31.08
C GLU A 168 22.62 10.02 -30.34
N LEU A 169 21.78 10.04 -29.30
CA LEU A 169 21.40 8.82 -28.59
C LEU A 169 20.71 7.81 -29.53
N ALA A 170 19.79 8.27 -30.38
CA ALA A 170 19.12 7.42 -31.37
C ALA A 170 20.11 6.78 -32.37
N LEU A 171 21.12 7.54 -32.81
CA LEU A 171 22.18 7.05 -33.70
C LEU A 171 23.04 5.98 -33.01
N ARG A 172 23.47 6.21 -31.77
CA ARG A 172 24.26 5.23 -30.99
C ARG A 172 23.51 3.93 -30.74
N MET A 173 22.19 4.03 -30.57
CA MET A 173 21.31 2.87 -30.38
C MET A 173 20.89 2.20 -31.70
N ASN A 174 21.25 2.77 -32.85
CA ASN A 174 20.81 2.34 -34.18
C ASN A 174 19.27 2.24 -34.30
N ILE A 175 18.53 3.20 -33.73
CA ILE A 175 17.07 3.28 -33.82
C ILE A 175 16.60 4.62 -34.38
N HIS A 176 15.39 4.64 -34.92
CA HIS A 176 14.82 5.88 -35.43
C HIS A 176 14.50 6.87 -34.29
N ARG A 177 14.82 8.17 -34.46
CA ARG A 177 14.55 9.20 -33.44
C ARG A 177 13.10 9.23 -32.97
N SER A 178 12.15 9.05 -33.89
CA SER A 178 10.72 9.00 -33.54
C SER A 178 10.38 7.80 -32.68
N TYR A 179 11.07 6.66 -32.84
CA TYR A 179 10.87 5.48 -32.01
C TYR A 179 11.40 5.71 -30.59
N LEU A 180 12.60 6.27 -30.46
CA LEU A 180 13.17 6.68 -29.17
C LEU A 180 12.27 7.69 -28.44
N SER A 181 11.70 8.67 -29.16
CA SER A 181 10.77 9.64 -28.58
C SER A 181 9.51 9.00 -28.00
N ARG A 182 8.99 7.94 -28.63
CA ARG A 182 7.81 7.21 -28.15
C ARG A 182 8.14 6.35 -26.92
N ILE A 183 9.36 5.81 -26.84
CA ILE A 183 9.86 5.13 -25.63
C ILE A 183 9.95 6.11 -24.47
N LEU A 184 10.63 7.25 -24.67
CA LEU A 184 10.86 8.25 -23.61
C LEU A 184 9.56 8.90 -23.11
N SER A 185 8.55 9.02 -23.97
CA SER A 185 7.21 9.53 -23.58
C SER A 185 6.31 8.46 -22.93
N GLY A 186 6.69 7.18 -22.99
CA GLY A 186 5.87 6.07 -22.52
C GLY A 186 4.72 5.69 -23.46
N GLU A 187 4.68 6.22 -24.68
CA GLU A 187 3.74 5.82 -25.74
C GLU A 187 4.04 4.41 -26.28
N ARG A 188 5.29 3.96 -26.15
CA ARG A 188 5.74 2.62 -26.54
C ARG A 188 6.56 1.96 -25.43
N SER A 189 6.27 0.68 -25.18
CA SER A 189 7.09 -0.17 -24.32
C SER A 189 8.42 -0.48 -25.00
N ALA A 190 9.52 -0.28 -24.27
CA ALA A 190 10.85 -0.71 -24.71
C ALA A 190 11.12 -2.15 -24.28
N THR A 191 12.00 -2.84 -25.01
CA THR A 191 12.60 -4.09 -24.55
C THR A 191 13.65 -3.80 -23.47
N LEU A 192 13.95 -4.78 -22.62
CA LEU A 192 14.97 -4.63 -21.58
C LEU A 192 16.33 -4.18 -22.16
N ALA A 193 16.74 -4.76 -23.28
CA ALA A 193 17.98 -4.40 -23.97
C ALA A 193 18.06 -2.90 -24.31
N TYR A 194 16.97 -2.29 -24.76
CA TYR A 194 16.94 -0.85 -25.04
C TYR A 194 16.93 -0.01 -23.76
N VAL A 195 16.26 -0.47 -22.70
CA VAL A 195 16.25 0.21 -21.39
C VAL A 195 17.66 0.26 -20.80
N GLU A 196 18.34 -0.87 -20.77
CA GLU A 196 19.72 -1.00 -20.27
C GLU A 196 20.69 -0.18 -21.12
N LEU A 197 20.54 -0.21 -22.45
CA LEU A 197 21.37 0.58 -23.34
C LEU A 197 21.18 2.08 -23.13
N ILE A 198 19.94 2.58 -23.00
CA ILE A 198 19.68 3.99 -22.70
C ILE A 198 20.31 4.37 -21.35
N ALA A 199 20.10 3.56 -20.32
CA ALA A 199 20.60 3.84 -18.99
C ALA A 199 22.14 3.82 -18.94
N LYS A 200 22.78 2.87 -19.63
CA LYS A 200 24.25 2.77 -19.73
C LYS A 200 24.88 3.93 -20.49
N GLU A 201 24.24 4.39 -21.57
CA GLU A 201 24.73 5.53 -22.35
C GLU A 201 24.50 6.88 -21.66
N CYS A 202 23.43 6.98 -20.85
CA CYS A 202 23.01 8.26 -20.26
C CYS A 202 23.36 8.40 -18.77
N ALA A 203 23.68 7.32 -18.07
CA ALA A 203 23.82 7.32 -16.62
C ALA A 203 24.81 6.24 -16.14
N GLY A 204 24.85 6.00 -14.83
CA GLY A 204 25.76 5.04 -14.20
C GLY A 204 25.17 3.63 -14.06
N SER A 205 25.96 2.76 -13.43
CA SER A 205 25.55 1.39 -13.09
C SER A 205 24.34 1.36 -12.16
N THR A 206 24.27 2.28 -11.18
CA THR A 206 23.13 2.40 -10.25
C THR A 206 21.84 2.80 -10.96
N GLU A 207 21.87 3.80 -11.84
CA GLU A 207 20.70 4.18 -12.64
C GLU A 207 20.28 3.09 -13.62
N THR A 208 21.23 2.31 -14.12
CA THR A 208 20.93 1.12 -14.94
C THR A 208 20.15 0.10 -14.13
N GLU A 209 20.57 -0.18 -12.88
CA GLU A 209 19.82 -1.07 -11.97
C GLU A 209 18.39 -0.54 -11.71
N PHE A 210 18.24 0.78 -11.52
CA PHE A 210 16.93 1.41 -11.38
C PHE A 210 16.05 1.21 -12.61
N ALA A 211 16.59 1.44 -13.81
CA ALA A 211 15.87 1.31 -15.07
C ALA A 211 15.44 -0.15 -15.31
N THR A 212 16.35 -1.12 -15.08
CA THR A 212 16.08 -2.55 -15.19
C THR A 212 14.97 -2.98 -14.23
N LEU A 213 15.03 -2.56 -12.97
CA LEU A 213 14.02 -2.93 -11.97
C LEU A 213 12.65 -2.32 -12.26
N LEU A 214 12.61 -1.05 -12.70
CA LEU A 214 11.38 -0.41 -13.16
C LEU A 214 10.79 -1.11 -14.38
N TRP A 215 11.63 -1.58 -15.31
CA TRP A 215 11.19 -2.34 -16.48
C TRP A 215 10.60 -3.68 -16.09
N LYS A 216 11.27 -4.46 -15.23
CA LYS A 216 10.77 -5.78 -14.79
C LYS A 216 9.37 -5.66 -14.19
N ILE A 217 9.18 -4.68 -13.31
CA ILE A 217 7.89 -4.42 -12.67
C ILE A 217 6.84 -3.92 -13.67
N ALA A 218 7.24 -3.17 -14.68
CA ALA A 218 6.32 -2.71 -15.72
C ALA A 218 5.93 -3.82 -16.71
N ALA A 219 6.83 -4.78 -16.95
CA ALA A 219 6.60 -5.94 -17.80
C ALA A 219 5.92 -7.12 -17.07
N ASP A 220 5.67 -6.99 -15.76
CA ASP A 220 5.24 -8.08 -14.87
C ASP A 220 6.21 -9.28 -14.87
N ASP A 221 7.50 -9.00 -15.09
CA ASP A 221 8.57 -9.98 -15.11
C ASP A 221 9.02 -10.30 -13.67
N PRO A 222 9.16 -11.58 -13.30
CA PRO A 222 9.53 -11.97 -11.94
C PRO A 222 10.88 -11.38 -11.51
N VAL A 223 10.85 -10.66 -10.40
CA VAL A 223 12.06 -10.16 -9.74
C VAL A 223 12.61 -11.25 -8.83
N SER A 224 13.42 -12.15 -9.40
CA SER A 224 14.24 -13.08 -8.62
C SER A 224 15.49 -12.36 -8.10
N THR A 225 15.74 -12.42 -6.80
CA THR A 225 16.86 -11.72 -6.17
C THR A 225 17.43 -12.51 -5.00
N THR A 226 18.76 -12.46 -4.86
CA THR A 226 19.51 -13.02 -3.73
C THR A 226 19.42 -12.13 -2.49
N ASP A 227 19.10 -10.83 -2.66
CA ASP A 227 18.91 -9.87 -1.56
C ASP A 227 17.57 -9.11 -1.75
N PRO A 228 16.48 -9.62 -1.15
CA PRO A 228 15.16 -8.99 -1.18
C PRO A 228 15.13 -7.59 -0.56
N VAL A 229 15.95 -7.30 0.45
CA VAL A 229 15.97 -6.00 1.14
C VAL A 229 16.63 -4.94 0.27
N HIS A 230 17.79 -5.27 -0.32
CA HIS A 230 18.46 -4.42 -1.31
C HIS A 230 17.53 -4.15 -2.50
N THR A 231 16.86 -5.17 -3.02
CA THR A 231 15.95 -5.03 -4.16
C THR A 231 14.78 -4.09 -3.88
N LEU A 232 14.13 -4.22 -2.72
CA LEU A 232 13.06 -3.30 -2.32
C LEU A 232 13.58 -1.86 -2.22
N ARG A 233 14.78 -1.69 -1.68
CA ARG A 233 15.41 -0.39 -1.49
C ARG A 233 15.82 0.25 -2.82
N THR A 234 16.47 -0.51 -3.71
CA THR A 234 16.78 -0.10 -5.08
C THR A 234 15.51 0.31 -5.80
N TYR A 235 14.42 -0.44 -5.66
CA TYR A 235 13.14 -0.06 -6.28
C TYR A 235 12.62 1.26 -5.71
N PHE A 236 12.69 1.45 -4.39
CA PHE A 236 12.24 2.68 -3.75
C PHE A 236 13.09 3.90 -4.16
N GLN A 237 14.40 3.72 -4.29
CA GLN A 237 15.32 4.71 -4.87
C GLN A 237 14.99 5.00 -6.34
N ALA A 238 14.65 3.99 -7.13
CA ALA A 238 14.21 4.15 -8.52
C ALA A 238 12.90 4.94 -8.62
N LEU A 239 11.95 4.76 -7.70
CA LEU A 239 10.74 5.57 -7.61
C LEU A 239 11.07 7.04 -7.31
N ASN A 240 11.98 7.28 -6.36
CA ASN A 240 12.44 8.63 -6.04
C ASN A 240 13.11 9.29 -7.24
N TYR A 241 13.94 8.54 -7.96
CA TYR A 241 14.54 8.98 -9.21
C TYR A 241 13.48 9.36 -10.26
N ALA A 242 12.51 8.47 -10.52
CA ALA A 242 11.43 8.70 -11.48
C ALA A 242 10.54 9.91 -11.13
N ALA A 243 10.41 10.23 -9.84
CA ALA A 243 9.71 11.41 -9.34
C ALA A 243 10.51 12.72 -9.50
N GLY A 244 11.75 12.65 -9.99
CA GLY A 244 12.64 13.81 -10.14
C GLY A 244 13.53 14.09 -8.94
N SER A 245 13.75 13.09 -8.08
CA SER A 245 14.55 13.19 -6.85
C SER A 245 14.11 14.36 -5.95
N PRO A 246 12.82 14.42 -5.55
CA PRO A 246 12.34 15.46 -4.64
C PRO A 246 13.15 15.51 -3.34
N ARG A 247 13.38 16.72 -2.81
CA ARG A 247 14.03 16.92 -1.50
C ARG A 247 13.19 16.32 -0.37
N GLU A 248 13.84 15.90 0.71
CA GLU A 248 13.22 15.29 1.89
C GLU A 248 12.06 16.15 2.43
N ASP A 249 12.24 17.46 2.57
CA ASP A 249 11.20 18.39 3.07
C ASP A 249 9.94 18.39 2.19
N ARG A 250 10.13 18.24 0.88
CA ARG A 250 9.02 18.19 -0.09
C ARG A 250 8.27 16.87 0.01
N LEU A 251 8.97 15.76 0.27
CA LEU A 251 8.35 14.46 0.51
C LEU A 251 7.56 14.42 1.80
N ILE A 252 8.06 15.04 2.86
CA ILE A 252 7.35 15.14 4.15
C ILE A 252 6.08 15.98 3.99
N SER A 253 6.20 17.12 3.28
CA SER A 253 5.08 18.03 3.04
C SER A 253 4.01 17.42 2.12
N SER A 254 4.39 16.53 1.20
CA SER A 254 3.47 15.88 0.26
C SER A 254 2.91 14.55 0.78
N ALA A 255 3.52 13.96 1.80
CA ALA A 255 3.06 12.72 2.39
C ALA A 255 1.88 12.95 3.35
N PRO A 256 0.88 12.05 3.38
CA PRO A 256 -0.15 12.05 4.43
C PRO A 256 0.49 12.01 5.82
N ARG A 257 0.01 12.87 6.74
CA ARG A 257 0.62 13.18 8.06
C ARG A 257 1.23 11.97 8.79
N GLY A 258 2.42 12.18 9.38
CA GLY A 258 3.08 11.24 10.30
C GLY A 258 4.28 10.49 9.73
N ILE A 259 4.97 11.04 8.72
CA ILE A 259 6.28 10.55 8.27
C ILE A 259 7.35 11.52 8.74
N THR A 260 8.39 11.01 9.39
CA THR A 260 9.53 11.80 9.86
C THR A 260 10.71 11.72 8.88
N ILE A 261 11.68 12.63 9.02
CA ILE A 261 12.97 12.54 8.29
C ILE A 261 13.68 11.21 8.60
N ALA A 262 13.57 10.73 9.84
CA ALA A 262 14.15 9.46 10.24
C ALA A 262 13.53 8.28 9.46
N ASP A 263 12.21 8.28 9.26
CA ASP A 263 11.51 7.26 8.47
C ASP A 263 11.96 7.27 7.00
N LEU A 264 12.16 8.46 6.42
CA LEU A 264 12.68 8.62 5.06
C LEU A 264 14.10 8.04 4.95
N ARG A 265 15.01 8.48 5.82
CA ARG A 265 16.40 7.99 5.83
C ARG A 265 16.47 6.49 6.07
N TRP A 266 15.61 5.98 6.96
CA TRP A 266 15.51 4.55 7.21
C TRP A 266 15.02 3.79 5.97
N ALA A 267 13.97 4.28 5.30
CA ALA A 267 13.43 3.65 4.08
C ALA A 267 14.42 3.66 2.90
N PHE A 268 15.22 4.72 2.75
CA PHE A 268 16.20 4.84 1.66
C PHE A 268 17.55 4.19 1.96
N HIS A 269 17.99 4.20 3.22
CA HIS A 269 19.37 3.90 3.58
C HIS A 269 19.56 3.10 4.89
N GLY A 270 18.64 3.15 5.84
CA GLY A 270 18.87 2.53 7.15
C GLY A 270 18.74 1.00 7.12
N PRO A 271 19.12 0.29 8.19
CA PRO A 271 19.14 -1.17 8.21
C PRO A 271 17.72 -1.77 8.25
N GLY A 272 17.40 -2.69 7.34
CA GLY A 272 16.10 -3.39 7.30
C GLY A 272 15.03 -2.77 6.39
N VAL A 273 13.78 -3.13 6.65
CA VAL A 273 12.61 -2.80 5.83
C VAL A 273 11.61 -1.98 6.64
N PRO A 274 11.14 -0.82 6.14
CA PRO A 274 10.15 -0.01 6.84
C PRO A 274 8.80 -0.73 6.93
N GLN A 275 7.99 -0.37 7.93
CA GLN A 275 6.61 -0.86 8.05
C GLN A 275 5.81 -0.55 6.78
N TRP A 276 4.88 -1.44 6.41
CA TRP A 276 4.09 -1.30 5.18
C TRP A 276 3.37 0.05 5.10
N THR A 277 2.86 0.55 6.23
CA THR A 277 2.17 1.84 6.32
C THR A 277 3.07 3.02 5.93
N VAL A 278 4.34 3.00 6.34
CA VAL A 278 5.35 4.00 5.98
C VAL A 278 5.67 3.89 4.50
N TYR A 279 5.95 2.67 4.02
CA TYR A 279 6.24 2.41 2.62
C TYR A 279 5.11 2.88 1.69
N HIS A 280 3.87 2.52 2.03
CA HIS A 280 2.68 2.86 1.26
C HIS A 280 2.54 4.38 1.07
N ARG A 281 2.64 5.15 2.16
CA ARG A 281 2.51 6.61 2.11
C ARG A 281 3.64 7.23 1.29
N LEU A 282 4.86 6.75 1.45
CA LEU A 282 6.01 7.23 0.70
C LEU A 282 5.91 6.92 -0.79
N ALA A 283 5.53 5.69 -1.16
CA ALA A 283 5.31 5.31 -2.55
C ALA A 283 4.21 6.16 -3.20
N THR A 284 3.15 6.49 -2.45
CA THR A 284 2.07 7.38 -2.90
C THR A 284 2.59 8.81 -3.12
N ALA A 285 3.41 9.35 -2.19
CA ALA A 285 4.06 10.65 -2.33
C ALA A 285 4.99 10.73 -3.56
N LEU A 286 5.60 9.59 -3.94
CA LEU A 286 6.39 9.42 -5.16
C LEU A 286 5.55 9.13 -6.41
N GLN A 287 4.22 9.33 -6.34
CA GLN A 287 3.28 9.12 -7.44
C GLN A 287 3.27 7.68 -7.95
N SER A 288 3.60 6.70 -7.10
CA SER A 288 3.54 5.27 -7.40
C SER A 288 2.24 4.64 -6.86
N LYS A 289 1.86 3.51 -7.44
CA LYS A 289 0.81 2.63 -6.91
C LYS A 289 1.46 1.67 -5.90
N PRO A 290 1.21 1.83 -4.59
CA PRO A 290 1.92 1.06 -3.57
C PRO A 290 1.67 -0.45 -3.69
N GLU A 291 0.51 -0.88 -4.17
CA GLU A 291 0.11 -2.29 -4.32
C GLU A 291 1.08 -3.07 -5.21
N ILE A 292 1.68 -2.40 -6.20
CA ILE A 292 2.65 -3.00 -7.14
C ILE A 292 3.94 -3.40 -6.42
N ALA A 293 4.26 -2.73 -5.32
CA ALA A 293 5.43 -3.02 -4.50
C ALA A 293 5.18 -4.06 -3.41
N LEU A 294 3.92 -4.45 -3.17
CA LEU A 294 3.55 -5.33 -2.06
C LEU A 294 4.28 -6.69 -2.12
N PRO A 295 4.44 -7.34 -3.29
CA PRO A 295 5.23 -8.58 -3.38
C PRO A 295 6.70 -8.37 -2.99
N LEU A 296 7.33 -7.27 -3.43
CA LEU A 296 8.71 -6.93 -3.08
C LEU A 296 8.87 -6.68 -1.58
N TRP A 297 7.92 -5.96 -0.97
CA TRP A 297 7.92 -5.70 0.46
C TRP A 297 7.71 -6.98 1.28
N ARG A 298 6.81 -7.87 0.85
CA ARG A 298 6.61 -9.18 1.49
C ARG A 298 7.88 -10.02 1.43
N ASN A 299 8.52 -10.12 0.28
CA ASN A 299 9.76 -10.88 0.14
C ASN A 299 10.86 -10.33 1.06
N ALA A 300 11.01 -9.01 1.09
CA ALA A 300 12.00 -8.34 1.96
C ALA A 300 11.72 -8.50 3.46
N THR A 301 10.47 -8.68 3.86
CA THR A 301 10.09 -8.92 5.27
C THR A 301 10.15 -10.41 5.66
N HIS A 302 9.93 -11.33 4.72
CA HIS A 302 9.98 -12.78 4.95
C HIS A 302 11.39 -13.35 4.98
N ASP A 303 12.35 -12.69 4.32
CA ASP A 303 13.78 -13.01 4.45
C ASP A 303 14.32 -12.75 5.87
N ARG A 304 13.49 -12.16 6.74
CA ARG A 304 13.70 -12.10 8.19
C ARG A 304 13.25 -13.40 8.89
N GLY A 305 13.69 -14.56 8.38
CA GLY A 305 13.72 -15.84 9.10
C GLY A 305 14.86 -15.86 10.13
N PRO A 306 14.84 -16.70 11.19
CA PRO A 306 15.39 -16.40 12.51
C PRO A 306 16.94 -16.35 12.54
N GLY A 307 17.48 -15.16 12.31
CA GLY A 307 18.89 -14.82 12.47
C GLY A 307 19.10 -13.69 13.47
N SER A 308 18.35 -13.65 14.58
CA SER A 308 18.85 -12.98 15.77
C SER A 308 19.73 -14.00 16.50
N SER A 309 20.97 -14.13 16.04
CA SER A 309 22.06 -14.62 16.86
C SER A 309 22.19 -13.70 18.08
N LEU A 310 21.47 -14.05 19.14
CA LEU A 310 21.97 -13.80 20.49
C LEU A 310 23.39 -14.40 20.52
N PRO A 311 24.43 -13.66 20.92
CA PRO A 311 25.74 -14.25 21.10
C PRO A 311 25.59 -15.35 22.16
N ALA A 312 25.92 -16.58 21.78
CA ALA A 312 25.92 -17.76 22.64
C ALA A 312 27.10 -17.76 23.63
N ASP A 313 27.42 -16.60 24.20
CA ASP A 313 28.44 -16.40 25.25
C ASP A 313 27.81 -15.96 26.59
N ALA A 314 26.50 -16.14 26.78
CA ALA A 314 25.79 -15.74 28.00
C ALA A 314 25.18 -16.90 28.81
N PHE A 315 25.54 -18.14 28.52
CA PHE A 315 25.28 -19.27 29.41
C PHE A 315 26.57 -20.06 29.54
N GLY A 316 27.24 -19.89 30.69
CA GLY A 316 28.43 -20.63 31.06
C GLY A 316 28.19 -22.11 31.32
#